data_AF-A0A7W7HVT6-F1
#
_entry.id   AF-A0A7W7HVT6-F1
#
_cell.length_a   1.000
_cell.length_b   1.000
_cell.length_c   1.000
_cell.angle_alpha   90.00
_cell.angle_beta   90.00
_cell.angle_gamma   90.00
#
_symmetry.space_group_name_H-M   'P 1'
#
loop_
_entity.id
_entity.type
_entity.pdbx_description
1 polymer ?
#
loop_
_entity_poly.entity_id
_entity_poly.type
_entity_poly.pdbx_seq_one_letter_code
_entity_poly.pdbx_strand_id
1 'polypeptide(L)'
;MIIVEMPPYQPEPPPPRRRTLRTVLIVVGIVLVLCCAGAVAGGFFLFREVKQATDPAREATEEFVTDLESGDADAAYGRLCAGTRGRFTREAFLHGLSEQPRIQSHEIVGVNVSTVNGRVSATTTAELTFDTGFVDRHTFKLVKEDGQWKVCGQPF
;
A
#
# COMPACT_ATOMS: atom_id res chain seq x y z
N MET A 1 74.61 -59.77 14.09
CA MET A 1 73.93 -58.81 14.97
C MET A 1 73.32 -57.74 14.07
N ILE A 2 72.07 -57.39 14.33
CA ILE A 2 71.05 -56.97 13.37
C ILE A 2 71.27 -55.51 12.90
N ILE A 3 71.22 -55.28 11.58
CA ILE A 3 71.05 -53.96 10.97
C ILE A 3 69.55 -53.68 10.99
N VAL A 4 69.09 -52.76 11.84
CA VAL A 4 67.69 -52.30 11.82
C VAL A 4 67.61 -51.18 10.78
N GLU A 5 66.94 -51.49 9.67
CA GLU A 5 66.63 -50.58 8.57
C GLU A 5 65.62 -49.53 9.07
N MET A 6 65.98 -48.24 8.98
CA MET A 6 65.05 -47.15 9.28
C MET A 6 64.05 -47.00 8.14
N PRO A 7 62.73 -46.90 8.42
CA PRO A 7 61.74 -46.73 7.37
C PRO A 7 61.92 -45.37 6.66
N PRO A 8 61.66 -45.29 5.34
CA PRO A 8 61.83 -44.07 4.59
C PRO A 8 60.86 -42.98 5.06
N TYR A 9 61.38 -41.79 5.33
CA TYR A 9 60.59 -40.60 5.64
C TYR A 9 59.69 -40.22 4.45
N GLN A 10 58.38 -40.26 4.64
CA GLN A 10 57.41 -39.76 3.67
C GLN A 10 57.05 -38.30 4.01
N PRO A 11 57.22 -37.34 3.07
CA PRO A 11 56.80 -35.97 3.31
C PRO A 11 55.28 -35.91 3.43
N GLU A 12 54.79 -35.22 4.46
CA GLU A 12 53.36 -34.96 4.66
C GLU A 12 52.80 -34.17 3.45
N PRO A 13 51.58 -34.49 2.97
CA PRO A 13 50.97 -33.75 1.87
C PRO A 13 50.75 -32.28 2.27
N PRO A 14 51.04 -31.31 1.38
CA PRO A 14 50.89 -29.90 1.69
C PRO A 14 49.44 -29.57 2.04
N PRO A 15 49.18 -28.72 3.05
CA PRO A 15 47.83 -28.36 3.44
C PRO A 15 47.08 -27.73 2.26
N PRO A 16 45.80 -28.10 2.01
CA PRO A 16 45.06 -27.59 0.86
C PRO A 16 44.95 -26.06 0.92
N ARG A 17 45.24 -25.42 -0.23
CA ARG A 17 45.34 -23.96 -0.37
C ARG A 17 44.06 -23.25 0.07
N ARG A 18 44.17 -22.45 1.15
CA ARG A 18 43.16 -21.49 1.67
C ARG A 18 42.62 -20.46 0.65
N ARG A 19 43.13 -20.43 -0.58
CA ARG A 19 42.68 -19.51 -1.64
C ARG A 19 41.28 -19.84 -2.14
N THR A 20 40.91 -21.12 -2.24
CA THR A 20 39.56 -21.52 -2.70
C THR A 20 38.49 -21.06 -1.71
N LEU A 21 38.75 -21.20 -0.41
CA LEU A 21 37.83 -20.78 0.65
C LEU A 21 37.64 -19.25 0.68
N ARG A 22 38.71 -18.49 0.40
CA ARG A 22 38.64 -17.02 0.28
C ARG A 22 37.83 -16.60 -0.95
N THR A 23 38.02 -17.27 -2.09
CA THR A 23 37.21 -17.00 -3.31
C THR A 23 35.74 -17.36 -3.10
N VAL A 24 35.45 -18.51 -2.49
CA VAL A 24 34.07 -18.93 -2.18
C VAL A 24 33.39 -17.94 -1.23
N LEU A 25 34.08 -17.47 -0.19
CA LEU A 25 33.54 -16.44 0.72
C LEU A 25 33.25 -15.11 0.00
N ILE A 26 34.12 -14.69 -0.91
CA ILE A 26 33.91 -13.46 -1.69
C ILE A 26 32.71 -13.63 -2.62
N VAL A 27 32.60 -14.76 -3.33
CA VAL A 27 31.48 -15.03 -4.24
C VAL A 27 30.17 -15.12 -3.46
N VAL A 28 30.13 -15.84 -2.35
CA VAL A 28 28.94 -15.93 -1.48
C VAL A 28 28.57 -14.55 -0.93
N GLY A 29 29.55 -13.75 -0.49
CA GLY A 29 29.31 -12.38 -0.03
C GLY A 29 28.70 -11.49 -1.12
N ILE A 30 29.20 -11.56 -2.36
CA ILE A 30 28.65 -10.80 -3.49
C ILE A 30 27.22 -11.25 -3.81
N VAL A 31 26.96 -12.55 -3.86
CA VAL A 31 25.62 -13.09 -4.12
C VAL A 31 24.62 -12.67 -3.03
N LEU A 32 25.04 -12.68 -1.77
CA LEU A 32 24.19 -12.28 -0.64
C LEU A 32 23.89 -10.78 -0.68
N VAL A 33 24.90 -9.94 -0.99
CA VAL A 33 24.71 -8.50 -1.20
C VAL A 33 23.78 -8.22 -2.39
N LEU A 34 23.94 -8.92 -3.52
CA LEU A 34 23.06 -8.76 -4.69
C LEU A 34 21.63 -9.22 -4.39
N CYS A 35 21.45 -10.31 -3.66
CA CYS A 35 20.14 -10.81 -3.24
C CYS A 35 19.44 -9.82 -2.31
N CYS A 36 20.16 -9.31 -1.30
CA CYS A 36 19.63 -8.32 -0.37
C CYS A 36 19.38 -6.96 -1.05
N ALA A 37 20.29 -6.49 -1.89
CA ALA A 37 20.11 -5.24 -2.63
C ALA A 37 18.97 -5.35 -3.64
N GLY A 38 18.82 -6.49 -4.32
CA GLY A 38 17.71 -6.76 -5.24
C GLY A 38 16.37 -6.83 -4.52
N ALA A 39 16.30 -7.48 -3.35
CA ALA A 39 15.08 -7.52 -2.53
C ALA A 39 14.71 -6.14 -1.98
N VAL A 40 15.69 -5.36 -1.50
CA VAL A 40 15.46 -4.01 -0.96
C VAL A 40 15.08 -3.04 -2.08
N ALA A 41 15.80 -3.01 -3.20
CA ALA A 41 15.49 -2.14 -4.32
C ALA A 41 14.17 -2.54 -4.99
N GLY A 42 13.98 -3.82 -5.32
CA GLY A 42 12.76 -4.33 -5.93
C GLY A 42 11.53 -4.12 -5.03
N GLY A 43 11.66 -4.40 -3.73
CA GLY A 43 10.62 -4.10 -2.76
C GLY A 43 10.30 -2.60 -2.69
N PHE A 44 11.32 -1.75 -2.56
CA PHE A 44 11.12 -0.30 -2.44
C PHE A 44 10.45 0.33 -3.68
N PHE A 45 10.82 -0.10 -4.89
CA PHE A 45 10.17 0.38 -6.11
C PHE A 45 8.72 -0.09 -6.21
N LEU A 46 8.43 -1.37 -5.92
CA LEU A 46 7.06 -1.89 -5.93
C LEU A 46 6.19 -1.22 -4.85
N PHE A 47 6.71 -1.04 -3.63
CA PHE A 47 5.98 -0.33 -2.57
C PHE A 47 5.72 1.14 -2.93
N ARG A 48 6.65 1.82 -3.61
CA ARG A 48 6.43 3.20 -4.06
C ARG A 48 5.40 3.30 -5.17
N GLU A 49 5.42 2.42 -6.16
CA GLU A 49 4.43 2.44 -7.24
C GLU A 49 3.02 2.11 -6.74
N VAL A 50 2.89 1.10 -5.87
CA VAL A 50 1.60 0.73 -5.28
C VAL A 50 1.06 1.88 -4.43
N LYS A 51 1.89 2.51 -3.58
CA LYS A 51 1.49 3.68 -2.80
C LYS A 51 1.09 4.85 -3.69
N GLN A 52 1.88 5.19 -4.71
CA GLN A 52 1.57 6.28 -5.63
C GLN A 52 0.24 6.10 -6.37
N ALA A 53 -0.19 4.87 -6.63
CA ALA A 53 -1.48 4.61 -7.25
C ALA A 53 -2.65 4.75 -6.25
N THR A 54 -2.45 4.36 -4.98
CA THR A 54 -3.49 4.35 -3.94
C THR A 54 -3.62 5.66 -3.17
N ASP A 55 -2.51 6.37 -2.95
CA ASP A 55 -2.45 7.59 -2.12
C ASP A 55 -3.43 8.67 -2.61
N PRO A 56 -3.55 8.96 -3.93
CA PRO A 56 -4.48 10.00 -4.37
C PRO A 56 -5.96 9.62 -4.19
N ALA A 57 -6.29 8.32 -4.21
CA ALA A 57 -7.66 7.87 -3.94
C ALA A 57 -7.98 7.88 -2.44
N ARG A 58 -6.98 7.57 -1.61
CA ARG A 58 -7.05 7.71 -0.15
C ARG A 58 -7.32 9.16 0.22
N GLU A 59 -6.47 10.08 -0.23
CA GLU A 59 -6.54 11.51 0.05
C GLU A 59 -7.89 12.10 -0.39
N ALA A 60 -8.39 11.75 -1.57
CA ALA A 60 -9.70 12.21 -2.03
C ALA A 60 -10.86 11.71 -1.16
N THR A 61 -10.73 10.51 -0.57
CA THR A 61 -11.73 9.99 0.38
C THR A 61 -11.64 10.71 1.71
N GLU A 62 -10.41 10.90 2.22
CA GLU A 62 -10.11 11.62 3.45
C GLU A 62 -10.65 13.06 3.39
N GLU A 63 -10.36 13.79 2.31
CA GLU A 63 -10.91 15.14 2.10
C GLU A 63 -12.45 15.15 2.04
N PHE A 64 -13.08 14.17 1.38
CA PHE A 64 -14.54 14.06 1.35
C PHE A 64 -15.13 13.85 2.75
N VAL A 65 -14.54 12.98 3.56
CA VAL A 65 -15.03 12.71 4.91
C VAL A 65 -14.72 13.87 5.85
N THR A 66 -13.57 14.54 5.72
CA THR A 66 -13.25 15.77 6.47
C THR A 66 -14.24 16.91 6.16
N ASP A 67 -14.66 17.05 4.92
CA ASP A 67 -15.71 18.02 4.57
C ASP A 67 -17.04 17.68 5.26
N LEU A 68 -17.40 16.39 5.37
CA LEU A 68 -18.58 15.95 6.13
C LEU A 68 -18.44 16.20 7.63
N GLU A 69 -17.26 15.94 8.21
CA GLU A 69 -16.95 16.17 9.63
C GLU A 69 -17.02 17.66 10.00
N SER A 70 -16.47 18.52 9.14
CA SER A 70 -16.50 19.97 9.32
C SER A 70 -17.88 20.59 9.05
N GLY A 71 -18.82 19.81 8.51
CA GLY A 71 -20.16 20.25 8.14
C GLY A 71 -20.22 21.01 6.81
N ASP A 72 -19.13 21.02 6.03
CA ASP A 72 -19.09 21.57 4.68
C ASP A 72 -19.64 20.57 3.66
N ALA A 73 -20.95 20.32 3.77
CA ALA A 73 -21.64 19.40 2.87
C ALA A 73 -21.64 19.89 1.40
N ASP A 74 -21.37 21.17 1.16
CA ASP A 74 -21.24 21.73 -0.19
C ASP A 74 -19.93 21.36 -0.85
N ALA A 75 -18.83 21.47 -0.12
CA ALA A 75 -17.53 20.97 -0.57
C ALA A 75 -17.59 19.45 -0.80
N ALA A 76 -18.19 18.70 0.12
CA ALA A 76 -18.39 17.26 -0.03
C ALA A 76 -19.21 16.91 -1.29
N TYR A 77 -20.30 17.64 -1.56
CA TYR A 77 -21.10 17.45 -2.78
C TYR A 77 -20.30 17.75 -4.07
N GLY A 78 -19.40 18.74 -4.05
CA GLY A 78 -18.51 19.05 -5.17
C GLY A 78 -17.49 17.95 -5.51
N ARG A 79 -17.23 17.05 -4.56
CA ARG A 79 -16.34 15.88 -4.72
C ARG A 79 -17.06 14.65 -5.25
N LEU A 80 -18.38 14.69 -5.35
CA LEU A 80 -19.16 13.62 -5.97
C LEU A 80 -18.95 13.60 -7.49
N CYS A 81 -18.95 12.41 -8.06
CA CYS A 81 -18.82 12.23 -9.50
C CYS A 81 -20.06 12.67 -10.25
N ALA A 82 -19.91 12.99 -11.53
CA ALA A 82 -20.99 13.55 -12.34
C ALA A 82 -22.23 12.63 -12.35
N GLY A 83 -22.02 11.31 -12.40
CA GLY A 83 -23.10 10.33 -12.37
C GLY A 83 -23.86 10.29 -11.04
N THR A 84 -23.19 10.50 -9.90
CA THR A 84 -23.84 10.56 -8.59
C THR A 84 -24.58 11.89 -8.41
N ARG A 85 -23.98 13.01 -8.84
CA ARG A 85 -24.65 14.34 -8.81
C ARG A 85 -25.89 14.39 -9.70
N GLY A 86 -25.92 13.63 -10.80
CA GLY A 86 -27.11 13.46 -11.63
C GLY A 86 -28.23 12.64 -10.99
N ARG A 87 -27.91 11.78 -10.01
CA ARG A 87 -28.89 10.95 -9.29
C ARG A 87 -29.35 11.58 -7.98
N PHE A 88 -28.44 12.24 -7.27
CA PHE A 88 -28.70 12.93 -6.02
C PHE A 88 -28.56 14.43 -6.26
N THR A 89 -29.70 15.12 -6.30
CA THR A 89 -29.72 16.59 -6.25
C THR A 89 -29.03 17.06 -4.98
N ARG A 90 -28.44 18.26 -5.01
CA ARG A 90 -27.77 18.86 -3.85
C ARG A 90 -28.68 18.89 -2.62
N GLU A 91 -29.94 19.25 -2.79
CA GLU A 91 -30.91 19.35 -1.70
C GLU A 91 -31.20 17.98 -1.07
N ALA A 92 -31.36 16.95 -1.89
CA ALA A 92 -31.56 15.58 -1.42
C ALA A 92 -30.33 15.03 -0.66
N PHE A 93 -29.12 15.39 -1.11
CA PHE A 93 -27.89 15.05 -0.42
C PHE A 93 -27.81 15.71 0.96
N LEU A 94 -28.08 17.02 1.02
CA LEU A 94 -28.11 17.78 2.28
C LEU A 94 -29.18 17.25 3.25
N HIS A 95 -30.37 16.93 2.74
CA HIS A 95 -31.43 16.35 3.55
C HIS A 95 -31.02 15.00 4.12
N GLY A 96 -30.45 14.10 3.30
CA GLY A 96 -29.97 12.80 3.76
C GLY A 96 -28.86 12.89 4.81
N LEU A 97 -27.98 13.89 4.71
CA LEU A 97 -26.97 14.14 5.75
C LEU A 97 -27.58 14.65 7.06
N SER A 98 -28.65 15.45 6.99
CA SER A 98 -29.34 15.96 8.18
C SER A 98 -30.08 14.89 8.98
N GLU A 99 -30.45 13.78 8.32
CA GLU A 99 -31.08 12.62 8.96
C GLU A 99 -30.07 11.65 9.58
N GLN A 100 -28.78 11.83 9.30
CA GLN A 100 -27.70 10.96 9.77
C GLN A 100 -26.99 11.56 11.00
N PRO A 101 -26.45 10.70 11.88
CA PRO A 101 -25.55 11.14 12.94
C PRO A 101 -24.33 11.85 12.35
N ARG A 102 -23.75 12.80 13.09
CA ARG A 102 -22.55 13.52 12.61
C ARG A 102 -21.32 12.63 12.76
N ILE A 103 -20.46 12.65 11.76
CA ILE A 103 -19.14 12.00 11.85
C ILE A 103 -18.28 12.86 12.78
N GLN A 104 -17.75 12.24 13.83
CA GLN A 104 -16.84 12.87 14.79
C GLN A 104 -15.38 12.67 14.38
N SER A 105 -15.06 11.49 13.87
CA SER A 105 -13.72 11.16 13.37
C SER A 105 -13.78 10.01 12.37
N HIS A 106 -12.78 9.91 11.50
CA HIS A 106 -12.66 8.83 10.55
C HIS A 106 -11.24 8.25 10.50
N GLU A 107 -11.13 7.00 10.08
CA GLU A 107 -9.86 6.34 9.78
C GLU A 107 -9.97 5.56 8.47
N ILE A 108 -9.06 5.82 7.52
CA ILE A 108 -8.99 5.03 6.29
C ILE A 108 -8.20 3.74 6.52
N VAL A 109 -8.94 2.63 6.63
CA VAL A 109 -8.41 1.30 6.94
C VAL A 109 -8.06 0.46 5.70
N GLY A 110 -8.55 0.83 4.52
CA GLY A 110 -8.24 0.08 3.30
C GLY A 110 -8.45 0.88 2.02
N VAL A 111 -7.59 0.65 1.02
CA VAL A 111 -7.71 1.25 -0.31
C VAL A 111 -7.39 0.19 -1.35
N ASN A 112 -8.28 0.01 -2.32
CA ASN A 112 -8.09 -0.90 -3.42
C ASN A 112 -8.33 -0.16 -4.73
N VAL A 113 -7.31 -0.06 -5.58
CA VAL A 113 -7.43 0.55 -6.91
C VAL A 113 -7.58 -0.57 -7.94
N SER A 114 -8.60 -0.48 -8.77
CA SER A 114 -8.89 -1.44 -9.82
C SER A 114 -9.37 -0.74 -11.09
N THR A 115 -9.06 -1.32 -12.24
CA THR A 115 -9.57 -0.80 -13.51
C THR A 115 -10.80 -1.60 -13.91
N VAL A 116 -11.94 -0.94 -14.02
CA VAL A 116 -13.22 -1.56 -14.38
C VAL A 116 -13.69 -0.93 -15.69
N ASN A 117 -13.93 -1.75 -16.72
CA ASN A 117 -14.37 -1.30 -18.04
C ASN A 117 -13.48 -0.21 -18.67
N GLY A 118 -12.16 -0.32 -18.48
CA GLY A 118 -11.18 0.65 -18.99
C GLY A 118 -11.12 1.99 -18.23
N ARG A 119 -11.89 2.12 -17.14
CA ARG A 119 -11.85 3.28 -16.24
C ARG A 119 -11.14 2.91 -14.94
N VAL A 120 -10.25 3.78 -14.49
CA VAL A 120 -9.58 3.61 -13.21
C VAL A 120 -10.57 3.96 -12.09
N SER A 121 -10.81 2.99 -11.22
CA SER A 121 -11.70 3.09 -10.06
C SER A 121 -10.96 2.71 -8.79
N ALA A 122 -11.43 3.19 -7.66
CA ALA A 122 -10.91 2.82 -6.36
C ALA A 122 -12.06 2.51 -5.41
N THR A 123 -11.80 1.61 -4.46
CA THR A 123 -12.68 1.28 -3.35
C THR A 123 -11.90 1.59 -2.09
N THR A 124 -12.38 2.56 -1.31
CA THR A 124 -11.76 2.96 -0.05
C THR A 124 -12.69 2.58 1.09
N THR A 125 -12.17 1.85 2.07
CA THR A 125 -12.89 1.51 3.29
C THR A 125 -12.44 2.43 4.42
N ALA A 126 -13.39 3.10 5.04
CA ALA A 126 -13.19 3.96 6.19
C ALA A 126 -13.97 3.44 7.40
N GLU A 127 -13.37 3.53 8.58
CA GLU A 127 -14.10 3.44 9.84
C GLU A 127 -14.52 4.85 10.24
N LEU A 128 -15.82 5.05 10.43
CA LEU A 128 -16.45 6.32 10.78
C LEU A 128 -16.96 6.21 12.21
N THR A 129 -16.43 7.04 13.10
CA THR A 129 -16.95 7.21 14.46
C THR A 129 -17.92 8.37 14.46
N PHE A 130 -19.16 8.11 14.85
CA PHE A 130 -20.19 9.13 14.96
C PHE A 130 -20.24 9.75 16.35
N ASP A 131 -20.85 10.93 16.45
CA ASP A 131 -21.09 11.65 17.70
C ASP A 131 -21.89 10.84 18.74
N THR A 132 -22.72 9.88 18.29
CA THR A 132 -23.43 8.90 19.13
C THR A 132 -22.51 7.86 19.78
N GLY A 133 -21.23 7.79 19.37
CA GLY A 133 -20.27 6.76 19.78
C GLY A 133 -20.37 5.46 18.97
N PHE A 134 -21.29 5.38 18.00
CA PHE A 134 -21.36 4.28 17.05
C PHE A 134 -20.18 4.34 16.07
N VAL A 135 -19.61 3.18 15.74
CA VAL A 135 -18.57 3.05 14.71
C VAL A 135 -19.13 2.24 13.56
N ASP A 136 -19.13 2.82 12.36
CA ASP A 136 -19.50 2.12 11.13
C ASP A 136 -18.29 1.95 10.22
N ARG A 137 -18.28 0.86 9.45
CA ARG A 137 -17.26 0.63 8.44
C ARG A 137 -17.85 0.81 7.05
N HIS A 138 -17.67 2.00 6.51
CA HIS A 138 -18.25 2.39 5.23
C HIS A 138 -17.26 2.19 4.08
N THR A 139 -17.78 1.82 2.91
CA THR A 139 -16.97 1.60 1.71
C THR A 139 -17.35 2.59 0.62
N PHE A 140 -16.46 3.56 0.38
CA PHE A 140 -16.58 4.56 -0.66
C PHE A 140 -16.06 4.02 -1.99
N LYS A 141 -16.84 4.20 -3.06
CA LYS A 141 -16.37 3.95 -4.42
C LYS A 141 -15.92 5.25 -5.03
N LEU A 142 -14.76 5.26 -5.66
CA LEU A 142 -14.21 6.41 -6.35
C LEU A 142 -13.94 6.07 -7.80
N VAL A 143 -14.11 7.06 -8.67
CA VAL A 143 -13.75 6.97 -10.08
C VAL A 143 -12.86 8.16 -10.42
N LYS A 144 -11.86 7.93 -11.27
CA LYS A 144 -11.03 9.02 -11.78
C LYS A 144 -11.73 9.68 -12.97
N GLU A 145 -12.23 10.90 -12.78
CA GLU A 145 -12.88 11.75 -13.79
C GLU A 145 -12.01 12.99 -14.01
N ASP A 146 -11.66 13.31 -15.27
CA ASP A 146 -10.84 14.48 -15.63
C ASP A 146 -9.51 14.60 -14.85
N GLY A 147 -8.92 13.46 -14.49
CA GLY A 147 -7.68 13.40 -13.70
C GLY A 147 -7.87 13.54 -12.20
N GLN A 148 -9.09 13.83 -11.71
CA GLN A 148 -9.44 13.94 -10.30
C GLN A 148 -10.20 12.71 -9.81
N TRP A 149 -9.96 12.31 -8.56
CA TRP A 149 -10.75 11.27 -7.92
C TRP A 149 -12.06 11.86 -7.40
N LYS A 150 -13.17 11.20 -7.75
CA LYS A 150 -14.52 11.62 -7.36
C LYS A 150 -15.26 10.47 -6.71
N VAL A 151 -16.00 10.75 -5.65
CA VAL A 151 -16.80 9.75 -4.94
C VAL A 151 -18.06 9.44 -5.76
N CYS A 152 -18.26 8.18 -6.07
CA CYS A 152 -19.35 7.66 -6.89
C CYS A 152 -20.20 6.65 -6.13
N GLY A 153 -21.40 6.43 -6.63
CA GLY A 153 -22.35 5.49 -6.06
C GLY A 153 -23.22 6.14 -5.00
N GLN A 154 -23.42 5.43 -3.90
CA GLN A 154 -24.24 5.86 -2.78
C GLN A 154 -23.30 6.47 -1.73
N PRO A 155 -23.44 7.77 -1.42
CA PRO A 155 -22.48 8.48 -0.58
C PRO A 155 -22.72 8.32 0.93
N PHE A 156 -23.72 7.53 1.32
CA PHE A 156 -24.12 7.18 2.68
C PHE A 156 -24.63 5.73 2.71
#